data_AF-E3NUU1-F1
#
_entry.id   AF-E3NUU1-F1
#
_cell.length_a   1.000
_cell.length_b   1.000
_cell.length_c   1.000
_cell.angle_alpha   90.00
_cell.angle_beta   90.00
_cell.angle_gamma   90.00
#
_symmetry.space_group_name_H-M   'P 1'
#
loop_
_entity.id
_entity.type
_entity.pdbx_description
1 polymer ?
#
loop_
_entity_poly.entity_id
_entity_poly.type
_entity_poly.pdbx_seq_one_letter_code
_entity_poly.pdbx_strand_id
1 'polypeptide(L)'
;MVLPSRDVKRVCVFCNRSGSRTEMTPVTKNPVHREVWYRKLGKTFKLNCEKSRYPYVCLSHFPAKKASSPRAQIYPYKPNYDIEDEYECEENKKSFKNIICNWNNLYPILSKCWNCLRNGKESSARASMRLQGAALHVSYDCVECGSNWKWSSSTFLDREGKQGQKQCEVNLDISVSVLSTGNAFTKIASLFDVLELPFISNRRYNKLIENVLEASVAKCFFSQRSEVLAIIKENSARENGVDLAGDGQFDSR
;
A
#
# COMPACT_ATOMS: atom_id res chain seq x y z
N MET A 1 29.24 42.06 -25.57
CA MET A 1 28.43 41.66 -24.40
C MET A 1 27.07 41.20 -24.91
N VAL A 2 26.83 39.88 -24.95
CA VAL A 2 25.52 39.33 -25.31
C VAL A 2 24.67 39.38 -24.04
N LEU A 3 23.60 40.17 -24.06
CA LEU A 3 22.64 40.20 -22.95
C LEU A 3 22.11 38.79 -22.69
N PRO A 4 22.06 38.29 -21.45
CA PRO A 4 21.55 36.97 -21.17
C PRO A 4 20.09 36.91 -21.64
N SER A 5 19.82 36.00 -22.58
CA SER A 5 18.47 35.71 -23.07
C SER A 5 17.58 35.44 -21.85
N ARG A 6 16.63 36.34 -21.57
CA ARG A 6 15.63 36.12 -20.51
C ARG A 6 14.94 34.79 -20.80
N ASP A 7 15.14 33.80 -19.93
CA ASP A 7 14.53 32.49 -20.07
C ASP A 7 13.01 32.63 -19.88
N VAL A 8 12.28 32.75 -20.99
CA VAL A 8 10.83 32.93 -20.98
C VAL A 8 10.19 31.61 -20.56
N LYS A 9 9.81 31.53 -19.28
CA LYS A 9 9.07 30.40 -18.73
C LYS A 9 7.72 30.25 -19.43
N ARG A 10 7.32 29.01 -19.70
CA ARG A 10 6.02 28.64 -20.26
C ARG A 10 5.24 27.85 -19.22
N VAL A 11 3.92 27.97 -19.26
CA VAL A 11 3.01 27.22 -18.36
C VAL A 11 2.47 26.00 -19.09
N CYS A 12 2.53 24.85 -18.45
CA CYS A 12 2.00 23.60 -18.97
C CYS A 12 0.48 23.63 -18.97
N VAL A 13 -0.16 23.47 -20.14
CA VAL A 13 -1.64 23.46 -20.22
C VAL A 13 -2.27 22.19 -19.64
N PHE A 14 -1.46 21.19 -19.30
CA PHE A 14 -1.91 19.94 -18.67
C PHE A 14 -1.77 19.96 -17.13
N CYS A 15 -0.59 20.25 -16.60
CA CYS A 15 -0.31 20.21 -15.14
C CYS A 15 -0.11 21.58 -14.48
N ASN A 16 -0.24 22.67 -15.23
CA ASN A 16 -0.07 24.06 -14.77
C ASN A 16 1.30 24.43 -14.20
N ARG A 17 2.32 23.54 -14.31
CA ARG A 17 3.71 23.84 -13.92
C ARG A 17 4.36 24.82 -14.91
N SER A 18 5.13 25.76 -14.38
CA SER A 18 5.98 26.64 -15.19
C SER A 18 7.35 26.00 -15.43
N GLY A 19 7.80 25.93 -16.68
CA GLY A 19 9.11 25.39 -17.05
C GLY A 19 9.82 26.23 -18.11
N SER A 20 11.10 25.96 -18.32
CA SER A 20 11.86 26.55 -19.43
C SER A 20 11.38 25.97 -20.77
N ARG A 21 11.72 26.64 -21.89
CA ARG A 21 11.32 26.16 -23.22
C ARG A 21 11.93 24.79 -23.57
N THR A 22 13.10 24.47 -23.04
CA THR A 22 13.83 23.21 -23.30
C THR A 22 13.20 22.02 -22.59
N GLU A 23 12.46 22.24 -21.50
CA GLU A 23 11.78 21.20 -20.70
C GLU A 23 10.35 20.90 -21.18
N MET A 24 9.92 21.54 -22.28
CA MET A 24 8.53 21.50 -22.72
C MET A 24 8.43 21.33 -24.23
N THR A 25 7.36 20.66 -24.68
CA THR A 25 7.02 20.56 -26.10
C THR A 25 5.75 21.34 -26.40
N PRO A 26 5.66 22.04 -27.54
CA PRO A 26 4.39 22.62 -27.98
C PRO A 26 3.39 21.51 -28.30
N VAL A 27 2.10 21.77 -28.07
CA VAL A 27 1.03 20.87 -28.52
C VAL A 27 0.97 20.85 -30.04
N THR A 28 0.81 19.66 -30.62
CA THR A 28 0.77 19.46 -32.07
C THR A 28 -0.30 20.31 -32.76
N LYS A 29 0.03 20.84 -33.95
CA LYS A 29 -0.91 21.58 -34.82
C LYS A 29 -1.74 20.67 -35.73
N ASN A 30 -1.30 19.42 -35.92
CA ASN A 30 -2.02 18.46 -36.76
C ASN A 30 -3.32 18.01 -36.04
N PRO A 31 -4.50 18.19 -36.65
CA PRO A 31 -5.79 17.89 -36.01
C PRO A 31 -5.94 16.42 -35.63
N VAL A 32 -5.44 15.49 -36.46
CA VAL A 32 -5.51 14.05 -36.20
C VAL A 32 -4.69 13.68 -34.97
N HIS A 33 -3.46 14.17 -34.87
CA HIS A 33 -2.61 13.90 -33.69
C HIS A 33 -3.11 14.63 -32.45
N ARG A 34 -3.71 15.82 -32.61
CA ARG A 34 -4.26 16.59 -31.50
C ARG A 34 -5.46 15.89 -30.87
N GLU A 35 -6.31 15.24 -31.68
CA GLU A 35 -7.42 14.45 -31.17
C GLU A 35 -6.94 13.26 -30.32
N VAL A 36 -5.81 12.63 -30.71
CA VAL A 36 -5.17 11.60 -29.87
C VAL A 36 -4.75 12.17 -28.50
N TRP A 37 -4.23 13.39 -28.45
CA TRP A 37 -3.86 14.05 -27.18
C TRP A 37 -5.09 14.37 -26.34
N TYR A 38 -6.19 14.83 -26.96
CA TYR A 38 -7.45 15.10 -26.26
C TYR A 38 -8.08 13.84 -25.67
N ARG A 39 -8.10 12.75 -26.43
CA ARG A 39 -8.57 11.45 -25.94
C ARG A 39 -7.73 10.95 -24.77
N LYS A 40 -6.41 11.13 -24.81
CA LYS A 40 -5.51 10.71 -23.73
C LYS A 40 -5.63 11.61 -22.49
N LEU A 41 -5.42 12.92 -22.64
CA LEU A 41 -5.29 13.88 -21.53
C LEU A 41 -6.64 14.40 -20.98
N GLY A 42 -7.74 14.21 -21.71
CA GLY A 42 -9.10 14.49 -21.24
C GLY A 42 -9.62 15.90 -21.54
N LYS A 43 -10.88 16.14 -21.13
CA LYS A 43 -11.65 17.36 -21.46
C LYS A 43 -11.03 18.65 -20.91
N THR A 44 -10.46 18.63 -19.71
CA THR A 44 -9.82 19.79 -19.07
C THR A 44 -8.62 20.29 -19.88
N PHE A 45 -7.79 19.37 -20.38
CA PHE A 45 -6.66 19.71 -21.26
C PHE A 45 -7.12 20.36 -22.57
N LYS A 46 -8.19 19.84 -23.19
CA LYS A 46 -8.77 20.40 -24.41
C LYS A 46 -9.19 21.85 -24.21
N LEU A 47 -9.94 22.15 -23.15
CA LEU A 47 -10.36 23.51 -22.80
C LEU A 47 -9.16 24.44 -22.55
N ASN A 48 -8.10 23.95 -21.90
CA ASN A 48 -6.89 24.74 -21.65
C ASN A 48 -6.09 25.03 -22.94
N CYS A 49 -6.14 24.14 -23.93
CA CYS A 49 -5.53 24.37 -25.24
C CYS A 49 -6.25 25.46 -26.03
N GLU A 50 -7.58 25.56 -25.89
CA GLU A 50 -8.39 26.59 -26.55
C GLU A 50 -8.17 27.98 -25.93
N LYS A 51 -7.90 28.03 -24.61
CA LYS A 51 -7.61 29.28 -23.88
C LYS A 51 -6.18 29.81 -24.13
N SER A 52 -5.26 28.97 -24.60
CA SER A 52 -3.85 29.34 -24.77
C SER A 52 -3.51 29.55 -26.24
N ARG A 53 -2.95 30.72 -26.58
CA ARG A 53 -2.48 31.02 -27.96
C ARG A 53 -1.32 30.11 -28.38
N TYR A 54 -0.50 29.67 -27.43
CA TYR A 54 0.63 28.77 -27.65
C TYR A 54 0.67 27.72 -26.53
N PRO A 55 -0.11 26.63 -26.64
CA PRO A 55 -0.17 25.61 -25.60
C PRO A 55 1.11 24.75 -25.57
N TYR A 56 1.67 24.57 -24.37
CA TYR A 56 2.85 23.74 -24.11
C TYR A 56 2.55 22.64 -23.09
N VAL A 57 3.26 21.52 -23.19
CA VAL A 57 3.19 20.40 -22.24
C VAL A 57 4.61 20.05 -21.80
N CYS A 58 4.81 19.83 -20.50
CA CYS A 58 6.10 19.38 -19.94
C CYS A 58 6.53 18.05 -20.58
N LEU A 59 7.83 17.90 -20.84
CA LEU A 59 8.41 16.63 -21.31
C LEU A 59 8.21 15.49 -20.32
N SER A 60 8.02 15.79 -19.03
CA SER A 60 7.68 14.81 -17.99
C SER A 60 6.36 14.06 -18.22
N HIS A 61 5.48 14.53 -19.13
CA HIS A 61 4.24 13.83 -19.51
C HIS A 61 4.43 12.88 -20.70
N PHE A 62 5.67 12.71 -21.14
CA PHE A 62 6.05 11.83 -22.23
C PHE A 62 7.04 10.78 -21.72
N PRO A 63 7.10 9.60 -22.34
CA PRO A 63 8.18 8.65 -22.10
C PRO A 63 9.54 9.32 -22.33
N ALA A 64 10.58 8.90 -21.60
CA ALA A 64 11.94 9.46 -21.66
C ALA A 64 12.47 9.63 -23.11
N LYS A 65 12.04 8.75 -24.02
CA LYS A 65 12.36 8.80 -25.46
C LYS A 65 11.93 10.10 -26.17
N LYS A 66 10.98 10.89 -25.65
CA LYS A 66 10.57 12.16 -26.28
C LYS A 66 11.61 13.26 -26.12
N ALA A 67 12.28 13.33 -24.97
CA ALA A 67 13.33 14.32 -24.72
C ALA A 67 14.56 14.04 -25.59
N SER A 68 14.95 12.77 -25.71
CA SER A 68 16.08 12.35 -26.55
C SER A 68 15.77 12.34 -28.05
N SER A 69 14.49 12.27 -28.45
CA SER A 69 14.05 12.30 -29.85
C SER A 69 12.91 13.31 -30.08
N PRO A 70 13.19 14.63 -30.12
CA PRO A 70 12.16 15.67 -30.20
C PRO A 70 11.24 15.55 -31.43
N ARG A 71 11.76 15.01 -32.53
CA ARG A 71 11.02 14.81 -33.80
C ARG A 71 10.18 13.53 -33.83
N ALA A 72 10.39 12.60 -32.89
CA ALA A 72 9.60 11.37 -32.84
C ALA A 72 8.15 11.67 -32.47
N GLN A 73 7.23 10.96 -33.12
CA GLN A 73 5.79 11.09 -32.94
C GLN A 73 5.32 10.32 -31.70
N ILE A 74 5.81 10.75 -30.54
CA ILE A 74 5.49 10.19 -29.23
C ILE A 74 4.40 11.06 -28.60
N TYR A 75 3.30 10.41 -28.23
CA TYR A 75 2.13 11.06 -27.65
C TYR A 75 2.28 11.17 -26.12
N PRO A 76 1.76 12.24 -25.49
CA PRO A 76 1.74 12.34 -24.05
C PRO A 76 0.82 11.27 -23.48
N TYR A 77 1.13 10.79 -22.29
CA TYR A 77 0.20 9.98 -21.51
C TYR A 77 -0.47 10.87 -20.48
N LYS A 78 -1.74 10.58 -20.18
CA LYS A 78 -2.36 11.10 -18.98
C LYS A 78 -1.73 10.28 -17.87
N PRO A 79 -1.02 10.89 -16.92
CA PRO A 79 -0.80 10.22 -15.66
C PRO A 79 -2.21 9.88 -15.18
N ASN A 80 -2.51 8.58 -15.07
CA ASN A 80 -3.36 8.22 -13.96
C ASN A 80 -2.76 8.92 -12.74
N TYR A 81 -3.58 9.40 -11.82
CA TYR A 81 -3.06 9.50 -10.47
C TYR A 81 -2.79 8.06 -10.02
N ASP A 82 -1.62 7.57 -10.43
CA ASP A 82 -0.92 6.37 -10.03
C ASP A 82 0.53 6.78 -10.19
N ILE A 83 1.19 6.87 -9.05
CA ILE A 83 2.59 7.20 -8.90
C ILE A 83 3.39 6.12 -9.64
N GLU A 84 4.04 6.48 -10.74
CA GLU A 84 5.17 5.74 -11.29
C GLU A 84 6.32 6.74 -11.50
N ASP A 85 6.85 7.23 -10.38
CA ASP A 85 8.30 7.32 -10.28
C ASP A 85 8.80 5.87 -10.34
N GLU A 86 9.15 5.39 -11.54
CA GLU A 86 10.04 4.23 -11.69
C GLU A 86 11.45 4.66 -11.23
N TYR A 87 11.60 4.88 -9.92
CA TYR A 87 12.78 4.38 -9.26
C TYR A 87 12.55 2.88 -9.15
N GLU A 88 13.19 2.11 -10.04
CA GLU A 88 13.38 0.67 -9.85
C GLU A 88 14.25 0.50 -8.59
N CYS A 89 13.62 0.52 -7.42
CA CYS A 89 14.19 -0.03 -6.21
C CYS A 89 13.65 -1.45 -6.04
N GLU A 90 14.45 -2.34 -5.49
CA GLU A 90 14.10 -3.75 -5.25
C GLU A 90 12.84 -3.95 -4.37
N GLU A 91 12.27 -2.87 -3.81
CA GLU A 91 11.02 -2.89 -3.03
C GLU A 91 9.75 -3.01 -3.88
N ASN A 92 9.76 -2.68 -5.17
CA ASN A 92 8.58 -2.75 -6.05
C ASN A 92 8.09 -4.18 -6.36
N LYS A 93 8.80 -5.20 -5.86
CA LYS A 93 8.35 -6.61 -5.88
C LYS A 93 7.72 -7.06 -4.55
N LYS A 94 7.60 -6.17 -3.56
CA LYS A 94 6.98 -6.51 -2.27
C LYS A 94 5.46 -6.53 -2.42
N SER A 95 4.89 -7.74 -2.42
CA SER A 95 3.47 -7.92 -2.20
C SER A 95 3.15 -7.61 -0.74
N PHE A 96 2.34 -6.57 -0.49
CA PHE A 96 1.87 -6.24 0.85
C PHE A 96 0.54 -6.94 1.11
N LYS A 97 0.51 -7.77 2.16
CA LYS A 97 -0.71 -8.49 2.57
C LYS A 97 -1.77 -7.56 3.17
N ASN A 98 -1.34 -6.53 3.91
CA ASN A 98 -2.21 -5.59 4.62
C ASN A 98 -1.79 -4.15 4.27
N ILE A 99 -2.78 -3.25 4.16
CA ILE A 99 -2.57 -1.82 3.91
C ILE A 99 -3.21 -1.01 5.04
N ILE A 100 -2.47 -0.05 5.58
CA ILE A 100 -2.95 0.91 6.57
C ILE A 100 -3.62 2.07 5.81
N CYS A 101 -4.93 2.26 5.98
CA CYS A 101 -5.68 3.28 5.26
C CYS A 101 -6.83 3.84 6.11
N ASN A 102 -7.06 5.16 6.02
CA ASN A 102 -8.19 5.81 6.65
C ASN A 102 -9.51 5.32 6.02
N TRP A 103 -10.46 4.92 6.87
CA TRP A 103 -11.76 4.39 6.44
C TRP A 103 -12.53 5.33 5.51
N ASN A 104 -12.45 6.64 5.73
CA ASN A 104 -13.17 7.64 4.94
C ASN A 104 -12.75 7.64 3.46
N ASN A 105 -11.54 7.17 3.15
CA ASN A 105 -11.07 7.03 1.77
C ASN A 105 -11.60 5.76 1.11
N LEU A 106 -11.77 4.68 1.87
CA LEU A 106 -12.24 3.38 1.39
C LEU A 106 -13.76 3.30 1.27
N TYR A 107 -14.47 3.92 2.21
CA TYR A 107 -15.92 3.83 2.32
C TYR A 107 -16.67 4.17 1.03
N PRO A 108 -16.40 5.28 0.30
CA PRO A 108 -17.13 5.63 -0.92
C PRO A 108 -16.97 4.63 -2.06
N ILE A 109 -15.90 3.83 -2.03
CA ILE A 109 -15.61 2.79 -3.03
C ILE A 109 -16.37 1.52 -2.67
N LEU A 110 -16.32 1.12 -1.39
CA LEU A 110 -16.90 -0.13 -0.90
C LEU A 110 -18.43 -0.06 -0.72
N SER A 111 -19.00 1.13 -0.55
CA SER A 111 -20.43 1.36 -0.38
C SER A 111 -21.23 1.35 -1.70
N LYS A 112 -20.55 1.25 -2.85
CA LYS A 112 -21.22 1.19 -4.16
C LYS A 112 -21.85 -0.18 -4.40
N CYS A 113 -23.14 -0.19 -4.70
CA CYS A 113 -23.87 -1.36 -5.13
C CYS A 113 -23.59 -1.65 -6.61
N TRP A 114 -22.83 -2.71 -6.86
CA TRP A 114 -22.54 -3.16 -8.23
C TRP A 114 -23.78 -3.57 -9.02
N ASN A 115 -24.81 -4.10 -8.36
CA ASN A 115 -26.05 -4.49 -9.03
C ASN A 115 -26.81 -3.27 -9.60
N CYS A 116 -26.92 -2.18 -8.83
CA CYS A 116 -27.52 -0.94 -9.31
C CYS A 116 -26.71 -0.30 -10.43
N LEU A 117 -25.38 -0.23 -10.26
CA LEU A 117 -24.48 0.36 -11.25
C LEU A 117 -24.52 -0.41 -12.59
N ARG A 118 -24.59 -1.75 -12.54
CA ARG A 118 -24.72 -2.58 -13.76
C ARG A 118 -26.02 -2.29 -14.52
N ASN A 119 -27.07 -1.91 -13.81
CA ASN A 119 -28.39 -1.61 -14.38
C ASN A 119 -28.57 -0.11 -14.70
N GLY A 120 -27.50 0.70 -14.64
CA GLY A 120 -27.54 2.13 -14.94
C GLY A 120 -28.29 2.99 -13.92
N LYS A 121 -28.52 2.47 -12.70
CA LYS A 121 -29.17 3.20 -11.61
C LYS A 121 -28.14 3.80 -10.67
N GLU A 122 -28.52 4.89 -10.00
CA GLU A 122 -27.73 5.43 -8.90
C GLU A 122 -27.61 4.41 -7.76
N SER A 123 -26.48 4.43 -7.08
CA SER A 123 -26.20 3.51 -5.98
C SER A 123 -26.33 4.24 -4.66
N SER A 124 -27.19 3.72 -3.79
CA SER A 124 -27.30 4.13 -2.38
C SER A 124 -27.27 2.90 -1.49
N ALA A 125 -26.34 2.85 -0.54
CA ALA A 125 -26.21 1.76 0.42
C ALA A 125 -26.01 2.29 1.84
N ARG A 126 -26.68 1.65 2.80
CA ARG A 126 -26.46 1.88 4.22
C ARG A 126 -25.38 0.93 4.70
N ALA A 127 -24.43 1.42 5.49
CA ALA A 127 -23.37 0.60 6.07
C ALA A 127 -23.61 0.36 7.57
N SER A 128 -23.41 -0.89 7.99
CA SER A 128 -23.35 -1.30 9.39
C SER A 128 -21.96 -1.85 9.67
N MET A 129 -21.23 -1.19 10.58
CA MET A 129 -19.83 -1.49 10.89
C MET A 129 -19.71 -2.19 12.24
N ARG A 130 -18.82 -3.18 12.31
CA ARG A 130 -18.43 -3.88 13.53
C ARG A 130 -16.92 -3.98 13.60
N LEU A 131 -16.35 -3.50 14.70
CA LEU A 131 -14.94 -3.62 15.02
C LEU A 131 -14.67 -4.90 15.83
N GLN A 132 -13.57 -5.58 15.53
CA GLN A 132 -13.06 -6.72 16.29
C GLN A 132 -11.54 -6.59 16.46
N GLY A 133 -11.13 -5.74 17.42
CA GLY A 133 -9.73 -5.31 17.52
C GLY A 133 -9.39 -4.38 16.36
N ALA A 134 -8.30 -4.67 15.65
CA ALA A 134 -7.91 -3.95 14.44
C ALA A 134 -8.69 -4.38 13.18
N ALA A 135 -9.45 -5.48 13.25
CA ALA A 135 -10.27 -5.93 12.12
C ALA A 135 -11.59 -5.14 12.04
N LEU A 136 -11.92 -4.69 10.83
CA LEU A 136 -13.16 -3.99 10.49
C LEU A 136 -14.02 -4.89 9.60
N HIS A 137 -15.25 -5.13 10.04
CA HIS A 137 -16.26 -5.86 9.29
C HIS A 137 -17.41 -4.92 8.97
N VAL A 138 -17.79 -4.85 7.69
CA VAL A 138 -18.86 -3.96 7.24
C VAL A 138 -19.88 -4.75 6.45
N SER A 139 -21.14 -4.58 6.79
CA SER A 139 -22.28 -5.06 6.02
C SER A 139 -22.94 -3.88 5.35
N TYR A 140 -23.29 -4.05 4.08
CA TYR A 140 -23.94 -3.02 3.28
C TYR A 140 -25.29 -3.52 2.81
N ASP A 141 -26.29 -2.67 2.94
CA ASP A 141 -27.65 -2.92 2.48
C ASP A 141 -28.02 -1.84 1.48
N CYS A 142 -28.22 -2.23 0.22
CA CYS A 142 -28.62 -1.29 -0.82
C CYS A 142 -30.08 -0.90 -0.66
N VAL A 143 -30.33 0.41 -0.59
CA VAL A 143 -31.68 0.96 -0.44
C VAL A 143 -32.50 0.80 -1.73
N GLU A 144 -31.84 0.81 -2.89
CA GLU A 144 -32.49 0.81 -4.21
C GLU A 144 -32.93 -0.58 -4.68
N CYS A 145 -32.12 -1.62 -4.44
CA CYS A 145 -32.39 -2.97 -4.94
C CYS A 145 -32.46 -4.04 -3.85
N GLY A 146 -32.29 -3.68 -2.58
CA GLY A 146 -32.31 -4.61 -1.45
C GLY A 146 -31.14 -5.60 -1.39
N SER A 147 -30.16 -5.47 -2.30
CA SER A 147 -28.98 -6.35 -2.29
C SER A 147 -28.13 -6.09 -1.06
N ASN A 148 -27.66 -7.17 -0.43
CA ASN A 148 -26.77 -7.11 0.72
C ASN A 148 -25.39 -7.70 0.38
N TRP A 149 -24.33 -7.09 0.93
CA TRP A 149 -22.98 -7.64 0.82
C TRP A 149 -22.17 -7.33 2.06
N LYS A 150 -21.09 -8.09 2.24
CA LYS A 150 -20.18 -7.96 3.37
C LYS A 150 -18.77 -7.75 2.87
N TRP A 151 -18.05 -6.88 3.55
CA TRP A 151 -16.63 -6.65 3.37
C TRP A 151 -15.93 -6.79 4.72
N SER A 152 -14.70 -7.29 4.71
CA SER A 152 -13.90 -7.48 5.92
C SER A 152 -12.45 -7.15 5.62
N SER A 153 -11.81 -6.38 6.50
CA SER A 153 -10.40 -5.99 6.35
C SER A 153 -9.41 -7.12 6.68
N SER A 154 -9.90 -8.22 7.24
CA SER A 154 -9.07 -9.36 7.62
C SER A 154 -9.86 -10.66 7.52
N THR A 155 -9.16 -11.74 7.18
CA THR A 155 -9.68 -13.10 7.18
C THR A 155 -9.78 -13.63 8.61
N PHE A 156 -10.71 -14.55 8.83
CA PHE A 156 -10.74 -15.33 10.05
C PHE A 156 -9.81 -16.53 9.87
N LEU A 157 -8.92 -16.74 10.84
CA LEU A 157 -8.18 -17.98 10.96
C LEU A 157 -9.06 -18.99 11.69
N ASP A 158 -9.50 -20.01 10.96
CA ASP A 158 -10.13 -21.17 11.58
C ASP A 158 -9.06 -22.01 12.30
N ARG A 159 -9.43 -22.58 13.44
CA ARG A 159 -8.64 -23.64 14.08
C ARG A 159 -9.38 -24.94 13.87
N GLU A 160 -8.78 -25.89 13.16
CA GLU A 160 -9.32 -27.25 13.05
C GLU A 160 -9.60 -27.82 14.45
N GLY A 161 -10.82 -28.32 14.66
CA GLY A 161 -11.22 -29.01 15.90
C GLY A 161 -11.46 -28.15 17.15
N LYS A 162 -11.46 -26.81 17.08
CA LYS A 162 -11.81 -25.96 18.26
C LYS A 162 -13.00 -25.03 18.00
N GLN A 163 -14.06 -25.17 18.81
CA GLN A 163 -15.05 -24.12 19.06
C GLN A 163 -14.41 -23.00 19.89
N GLY A 164 -13.56 -22.19 19.28
CA GLY A 164 -12.96 -20.99 19.88
C GLY A 164 -13.50 -19.70 19.26
N GLN A 165 -13.28 -18.56 19.92
CA GLN A 165 -13.51 -17.25 19.28
C GLN A 165 -12.65 -17.15 18.01
N LYS A 166 -13.32 -16.96 16.86
CA LYS A 166 -12.66 -16.73 15.57
C LYS A 166 -11.62 -15.62 15.70
N GLN A 167 -10.39 -15.91 15.29
CA GLN A 167 -9.27 -14.98 15.37
C GLN A 167 -9.13 -14.28 14.03
N CYS A 168 -9.03 -12.96 14.03
CA CYS A 168 -8.71 -12.22 12.80
C CYS A 168 -7.20 -12.23 12.61
N GLU A 169 -6.76 -12.54 11.40
CA GLU A 169 -5.34 -12.64 11.03
C GLU A 169 -4.56 -11.37 11.35
N VAL A 170 -5.14 -10.19 11.05
CA VAL A 170 -4.50 -8.89 11.30
C VAL A 170 -4.18 -8.64 12.78
N ASN A 171 -5.01 -9.16 13.70
CA ASN A 171 -4.78 -8.99 15.13
C ASN A 171 -3.58 -9.82 15.59
N LEU A 172 -3.36 -10.99 14.98
CA LEU A 172 -2.18 -11.82 15.24
C LEU A 172 -0.94 -11.18 14.61
N ASP A 173 -1.01 -10.77 13.34
CA ASP A 173 0.10 -10.13 12.64
C ASP A 173 0.62 -8.91 13.43
N ILE A 174 -0.28 -8.02 13.88
CA ILE A 174 0.06 -6.87 14.72
C ILE A 174 0.70 -7.32 16.04
N SER A 175 0.12 -8.32 16.72
CA SER A 175 0.66 -8.78 18.02
C SER A 175 2.06 -9.37 17.87
N VAL A 176 2.30 -10.14 16.79
CA VAL A 176 3.62 -10.67 16.44
C VAL A 176 4.58 -9.53 16.16
N SER A 177 4.21 -8.54 15.35
CA SER A 177 5.07 -7.40 15.02
C SER A 177 5.45 -6.58 16.25
N VAL A 178 4.51 -6.32 17.17
CA VAL A 178 4.81 -5.62 18.44
C VAL A 178 5.84 -6.42 19.24
N LEU A 179 5.64 -7.74 19.37
CA LEU A 179 6.49 -8.61 20.16
C LEU A 179 7.89 -8.80 19.54
N SER A 180 7.98 -9.00 18.23
CA SER A 180 9.26 -9.24 17.53
C SER A 180 10.12 -7.99 17.38
N THR A 181 9.50 -6.81 17.31
CA THR A 181 10.25 -5.55 17.22
C THR A 181 10.69 -5.00 18.57
N GLY A 182 10.23 -5.59 19.69
CA GLY A 182 10.53 -5.11 21.04
C GLY A 182 9.97 -3.72 21.37
N ASN A 183 9.12 -3.17 20.49
CA ASN A 183 8.49 -1.88 20.72
C ASN A 183 7.42 -2.00 21.81
N ALA A 184 7.37 -1.00 22.69
CA ALA A 184 6.34 -0.95 23.72
C ALA A 184 4.94 -0.88 23.07
N PHE A 185 4.03 -1.78 23.50
CA PHE A 185 2.65 -1.82 23.03
C PHE A 185 1.96 -0.45 23.08
N THR A 186 2.17 0.31 24.15
CA THR A 186 1.59 1.64 24.35
C THR A 186 2.01 2.62 23.26
N LYS A 187 3.28 2.60 22.82
CA LYS A 187 3.75 3.48 21.74
C LYS A 187 3.08 3.15 20.42
N ILE A 188 2.94 1.86 20.10
CA ILE A 188 2.27 1.43 18.88
C ILE A 188 0.78 1.75 18.95
N ALA A 189 0.12 1.50 20.09
CA ALA A 189 -1.28 1.87 20.28
C ALA A 189 -1.51 3.38 20.05
N SER A 190 -0.66 4.24 20.64
CA SER A 190 -0.73 5.69 20.42
C SER A 190 -0.51 6.09 18.96
N LEU A 191 0.33 5.38 18.20
CA LEU A 191 0.48 5.62 16.77
C LEU A 191 -0.84 5.36 16.02
N PHE A 192 -1.52 4.25 16.33
CA PHE A 192 -2.81 3.94 15.71
C PHE A 192 -3.91 4.94 16.10
N ASP A 193 -3.87 5.45 17.34
CA ASP A 193 -4.77 6.53 17.78
C ASP A 193 -4.55 7.82 16.97
N VAL A 194 -3.30 8.22 16.73
CA VAL A 194 -2.96 9.39 15.90
C VAL A 194 -3.41 9.22 14.46
N LEU A 195 -3.36 7.99 13.94
CA LEU A 195 -3.82 7.66 12.59
C LEU A 195 -5.34 7.48 12.50
N GLU A 196 -6.07 7.59 13.61
CA GLU A 196 -7.51 7.36 13.72
C GLU A 196 -7.93 5.95 13.25
N LEU A 197 -7.09 4.94 13.56
CA LEU A 197 -7.31 3.56 13.14
C LEU A 197 -7.69 2.68 14.33
N PRO A 198 -8.60 1.71 14.12
CA PRO A 198 -8.92 0.76 15.16
C PRO A 198 -7.69 -0.10 15.50
N PHE A 199 -7.50 -0.34 16.79
CA PHE A 199 -6.41 -1.16 17.28
C PHE A 199 -6.89 -2.21 18.28
N ILE A 200 -6.04 -3.21 18.55
CA ILE A 200 -6.35 -4.22 19.56
C ILE A 200 -6.23 -3.62 20.97
N SER A 201 -7.13 -4.01 21.88
CA SER A 201 -6.99 -3.60 23.28
C SER A 201 -5.82 -4.32 23.95
N ASN A 202 -5.24 -3.70 24.98
CA ASN A 202 -4.14 -4.32 25.75
C ASN A 202 -4.52 -5.71 26.29
N ARG A 203 -5.75 -5.86 26.79
CA ARG A 203 -6.28 -7.16 27.23
C ARG A 203 -6.30 -8.19 26.10
N ARG A 204 -6.65 -7.79 24.87
CA ARG A 204 -6.66 -8.71 23.72
C ARG A 204 -5.24 -9.06 23.30
N TYR A 205 -4.35 -8.08 23.25
CA TYR A 205 -2.93 -8.27 22.96
C TYR A 205 -2.29 -9.31 23.91
N ASN A 206 -2.43 -9.12 25.23
CA ASN A 206 -1.89 -10.07 26.22
C ASN A 206 -2.47 -11.47 26.05
N LYS A 207 -3.79 -11.60 25.82
CA LYS A 207 -4.40 -12.90 25.52
C LYS A 207 -3.82 -13.57 24.27
N LEU A 208 -3.49 -12.79 23.24
CA LEU A 208 -2.89 -13.35 22.02
C LEU A 208 -1.46 -13.81 22.27
N ILE A 209 -0.69 -13.06 23.06
CA ILE A 209 0.65 -13.47 23.48
C ILE A 209 0.59 -14.80 24.21
N GLU A 210 -0.14 -14.85 25.33
CA GLU A 210 -0.21 -16.02 26.22
C GLU A 210 -0.77 -17.26 25.50
N ASN A 211 -1.90 -17.11 24.80
CA ASN A 211 -2.63 -18.29 24.29
C ASN A 211 -2.22 -18.72 22.87
N VAL A 212 -1.39 -17.94 22.18
CA VAL A 212 -1.04 -18.21 20.79
C VAL A 212 0.46 -18.06 20.56
N LEU A 213 1.02 -16.89 20.85
CA LEU A 213 2.39 -16.58 20.43
C LEU A 213 3.42 -17.33 21.27
N GLU A 214 3.32 -17.29 22.60
CA GLU A 214 4.24 -18.00 23.50
C GLU A 214 4.26 -19.50 23.22
N ALA A 215 3.08 -20.11 23.08
CA ALA A 215 2.96 -21.53 22.74
C ALA A 215 3.61 -21.85 21.38
N SER A 216 3.48 -20.97 20.39
CA SER A 216 4.07 -21.15 19.06
C SER A 216 5.60 -20.98 19.08
N VAL A 217 6.09 -19.97 19.80
CA VAL A 217 7.53 -19.70 19.98
C VAL A 217 8.18 -20.86 20.72
N ALA A 218 7.58 -21.32 21.82
CA ALA A 218 8.07 -22.47 22.58
C ALA A 218 8.17 -23.73 21.70
N LYS A 219 7.12 -24.02 20.91
CA LYS A 219 7.13 -25.16 19.98
C LYS A 219 8.28 -25.07 18.97
N CYS A 220 8.49 -23.90 18.36
CA CYS A 220 9.58 -23.69 17.40
C CYS A 220 10.95 -23.87 18.08
N PHE A 221 11.15 -23.23 19.24
CA PHE A 221 12.38 -23.32 20.01
C PHE A 221 12.73 -24.77 20.38
N PHE A 222 11.78 -25.54 20.90
CA PHE A 222 12.03 -26.94 21.26
C PHE A 222 12.33 -27.82 20.04
N SER A 223 11.71 -27.56 18.89
CA SER A 223 12.02 -28.25 17.63
C SER A 223 13.47 -27.98 17.21
N GLN A 224 13.82 -26.70 17.06
CA GLN A 224 15.17 -26.27 16.65
C GLN A 224 16.24 -26.76 17.63
N ARG A 225 15.98 -26.67 18.94
CA ARG A 225 16.88 -27.20 19.97
C ARG A 225 17.12 -28.70 19.78
N SER A 226 16.08 -29.48 19.47
CA SER A 226 16.19 -30.93 19.29
C SER A 226 17.03 -31.28 18.05
N GLU A 227 16.85 -30.54 16.96
CA GLU A 227 17.64 -30.68 15.73
C GLU A 227 19.12 -30.33 15.98
N VAL A 228 19.39 -29.19 16.60
CA VAL A 228 20.76 -28.77 16.95
C VAL A 228 21.43 -29.78 17.87
N LEU A 229 20.72 -30.28 18.89
CA LEU A 229 21.26 -31.31 19.79
C LEU A 229 21.56 -32.64 19.06
N ALA A 230 20.78 -33.00 18.05
CA ALA A 230 21.06 -34.19 17.24
C ALA A 230 22.35 -34.03 16.44
N ILE A 231 22.55 -32.88 15.79
CA ILE A 231 23.77 -32.54 15.04
C ILE A 231 24.99 -32.55 15.97
N ILE A 232 24.88 -31.92 17.14
CA ILE A 232 25.98 -31.87 18.12
C ILE A 232 26.37 -33.28 18.57
N LYS A 233 25.40 -34.16 18.84
CA LYS A 233 25.67 -35.55 19.24
C LYS A 233 26.39 -36.34 18.14
N GLU A 234 25.97 -36.17 16.89
CA GLU A 234 26.60 -36.82 15.74
C GLU A 234 28.05 -36.35 15.54
N ASN A 235 28.29 -35.05 15.61
CA ASN A 235 29.63 -34.48 15.46
C ASN A 235 30.55 -34.88 16.64
N SER A 236 30.02 -34.86 17.87
CA SER A 236 30.75 -35.31 19.05
C SER A 236 31.25 -36.74 18.95
N ALA A 237 30.47 -37.62 18.33
CA ALA A 237 30.84 -39.02 18.15
C ALA A 237 31.93 -39.21 17.08
N ARG A 238 32.05 -38.27 16.13
CA ARG A 238 33.06 -38.30 15.05
C ARG A 238 34.39 -37.65 15.46
N GLU A 239 34.34 -36.57 16.24
CA GLU A 239 35.50 -35.72 16.55
C GLU A 239 36.02 -35.87 17.98
N ASN A 240 35.58 -36.88 18.73
CA ASN A 240 36.02 -37.16 20.11
C ASN A 240 35.79 -36.02 21.13
N GLY A 241 34.76 -35.18 20.90
CA GLY A 241 34.40 -34.12 21.84
C GLY A 241 33.50 -33.05 21.22
N VAL A 242 33.06 -32.10 22.04
CA VAL A 242 32.38 -30.89 21.59
C VAL A 242 33.12 -29.71 22.18
N ASP A 243 33.66 -28.85 21.32
CA ASP A 243 34.23 -27.58 21.75
C ASP A 243 33.11 -26.59 22.05
N LEU A 244 32.89 -26.35 23.35
CA LEU A 244 31.91 -25.37 23.82
C LEU A 244 32.60 -24.01 23.93
N ALA A 245 32.33 -23.12 22.98
CA ALA A 245 32.66 -21.70 23.13
C ALA A 245 31.56 -21.04 23.97
N GLY A 246 31.80 -20.91 25.27
CA GLY A 246 30.95 -20.12 26.16
C GLY A 246 31.34 -18.64 26.10
N ASP A 247 30.37 -17.77 25.77
CA ASP A 247 30.47 -16.35 26.09
C ASP A 247 30.28 -16.19 27.60
N GLY A 248 31.35 -15.82 28.30
CA GLY A 248 31.37 -15.58 29.75
C GLY A 248 30.73 -14.26 30.19
N GLN A 249 29.96 -13.56 29.34
CA GLN A 249 29.17 -12.41 29.77
C GLN A 249 27.86 -12.86 30.43
N PHE A 250 27.94 -13.15 31.73
CA PHE A 250 27.00 -12.74 32.80
C PHE A 250 27.13 -13.66 34.03
N ASP A 251 28.34 -13.77 34.60
CA ASP A 251 28.52 -14.00 36.03
C ASP A 251 29.08 -12.72 36.64
N SER A 252 28.20 -11.75 36.93
CA SER A 252 28.56 -10.57 37.71
C SER A 252 27.58 -10.46 38.87
N ARG A 253 28.16 -10.57 40.07
CA ARG A 253 27.53 -10.57 41.40
C ARG A 253 26.74 -9.31 41.70
#